data_AF-A0A9D4PQ24-F1
#
_entry.id   AF-A0A9D4PQ24-F1
#
_cell.length_a   1.000
_cell.length_b   1.000
_cell.length_c   1.000
_cell.angle_alpha   90.00
_cell.angle_beta   90.00
_cell.angle_gamma   90.00
#
_symmetry.space_group_name_H-M   'P 1'
#
loop_
_entity.id
_entity.type
_entity.pdbx_description
1 polymer ?
#
loop_
_entity_poly.entity_id
_entity_poly.type
_entity_poly.pdbx_seq_one_letter_code
_entity_poly.pdbx_strand_id
1 'polypeptide(L)'
;MGHNRAEGRRLVSQVFEGRFEALKQQNNMTKGDAQVALHVLLSARGYRRPVATEVADLYLSRAASVCDHPRTLAELVEGGATDVAAGCPALAFARKLSNAGLTVHYYVLDYVDEEVDSYFRTDSDHAPETALVFGLPMRFPGKFEESDRTFSLNIMNAWATFAKRG
;
A
#
# COMPACT_ATOMS: atom_id res chain seq x y z
N MET A 1 7.05 -12.79 -3.54
CA MET A 1 7.40 -11.37 -3.31
C MET A 1 6.16 -10.51 -3.54
N GLY A 2 6.09 -9.28 -3.05
CA GLY A 2 4.87 -8.50 -3.18
C GLY A 2 4.95 -7.15 -2.49
N HIS A 3 3.80 -6.48 -2.37
CA HIS A 3 3.64 -5.23 -1.63
C HIS A 3 2.25 -5.14 -1.02
N ASN A 4 2.05 -4.21 -0.08
CA ASN A 4 0.75 -3.93 0.52
C ASN A 4 0.09 -2.74 -0.17
N ARG A 5 -1.23 -2.79 -0.35
CA ARG A 5 -1.97 -1.63 -0.91
C ARG A 5 -1.86 -0.39 -0.04
N ALA A 6 -1.73 -0.57 1.28
CA ALA A 6 -1.72 0.49 2.27
C ALA A 6 -0.36 1.20 2.46
N GLU A 7 0.72 0.76 1.80
CA GLU A 7 2.06 1.38 1.94
C GLU A 7 2.04 2.91 1.71
N GLY A 8 1.23 3.36 0.75
CA GLY A 8 1.09 4.77 0.41
C GLY A 8 0.47 5.61 1.53
N ARG A 9 -0.44 5.06 2.33
CA ARG A 9 -1.07 5.78 3.45
C ARG A 9 -0.04 6.23 4.47
N ARG A 10 0.87 5.33 4.84
CA ARG A 10 1.96 5.64 5.77
C ARG A 10 2.92 6.66 5.19
N LEU A 11 3.35 6.48 3.93
CA LEU A 11 4.27 7.43 3.32
C LEU A 11 3.69 8.84 3.30
N VAL A 12 2.40 8.93 2.99
CA VAL A 12 1.66 10.19 3.00
C VAL A 12 1.56 10.76 4.41
N SER A 13 1.24 9.96 5.42
CA SER A 13 1.12 10.44 6.81
C SER A 13 2.46 10.93 7.38
N GLN A 14 3.59 10.30 7.00
CA GLN A 14 4.93 10.72 7.39
C GLN A 14 5.38 12.04 6.74
N VAL A 15 4.93 12.31 5.52
CA VAL A 15 5.34 13.49 4.75
C VAL A 15 4.44 14.71 5.02
N PHE A 16 3.16 14.49 5.31
CA PHE A 16 2.15 15.57 5.39
C PHE A 16 1.47 15.71 6.76
N GLU A 17 2.19 15.41 7.85
CA GLU A 17 1.77 15.50 9.26
C GLU A 17 0.36 16.09 9.49
N GLY A 18 -0.65 15.22 9.61
CA GLY A 18 -2.04 15.57 9.96
C GLY A 18 -2.85 16.34 8.91
N ARG A 19 -2.23 17.21 8.10
CA ARG A 19 -2.95 18.03 7.10
C ARG A 19 -3.59 17.18 6.02
N PHE A 20 -2.87 16.16 5.52
CA PHE A 20 -3.43 15.27 4.51
C PHE A 20 -4.64 14.50 5.05
N GLU A 21 -4.53 13.99 6.27
CA GLU A 21 -5.58 13.20 6.90
C GLU A 21 -6.83 14.05 7.17
N ALA A 22 -6.66 15.31 7.60
CA ALA A 22 -7.78 16.25 7.74
C ALA A 22 -8.50 16.50 6.41
N LEU A 23 -7.76 16.74 5.32
CA LEU A 23 -8.33 16.95 3.99
C LEU A 23 -9.06 15.71 3.46
N LYS A 24 -8.53 14.52 3.75
CA LYS A 24 -9.12 13.24 3.40
C LYS A 24 -10.42 12.99 4.17
N GLN A 25 -10.41 13.12 5.50
CA GLN A 25 -11.58 12.92 6.35
C GLN A 25 -12.72 13.89 6.03
N GLN A 26 -12.39 15.13 5.67
CA GLN A 26 -13.37 16.14 5.27
C GLN A 26 -13.79 16.03 3.79
N ASN A 27 -13.17 15.13 3.02
CA ASN A 27 -13.30 15.01 1.57
C ASN A 27 -13.19 16.38 0.85
N ASN A 28 -12.27 17.22 1.31
CA ASN A 28 -12.12 18.61 0.87
C ASN A 28 -10.77 18.86 0.17
N MET A 29 -10.13 17.79 -0.31
CA MET A 29 -8.89 17.90 -1.06
C MET A 29 -9.18 18.46 -2.45
N THR A 30 -8.51 19.56 -2.83
CA THR A 30 -8.61 20.08 -4.19
C THR A 30 -7.64 19.37 -5.14
N LYS A 31 -7.86 19.49 -6.45
CA LYS A 31 -6.89 18.98 -7.44
C LYS A 31 -5.50 19.61 -7.27
N GLY A 32 -5.45 20.89 -6.86
CA GLY A 32 -4.20 21.58 -6.56
C GLY A 32 -3.48 20.98 -5.34
N ASP A 33 -4.21 20.69 -4.26
CA ASP A 33 -3.65 20.01 -3.09
C ASP A 33 -3.08 18.64 -3.46
N ALA A 34 -3.84 17.85 -4.22
CA ALA A 34 -3.40 16.52 -4.65
C ALA A 34 -2.17 16.58 -5.56
N GLN A 35 -2.10 17.56 -6.47
CA GLN A 35 -0.95 17.77 -7.35
C GLN A 35 0.30 18.15 -6.56
N VAL A 36 0.18 19.07 -5.58
CA VAL A 36 1.29 19.42 -4.68
C VAL A 36 1.73 18.20 -3.89
N ALA A 37 0.79 17.41 -3.36
CA ALA A 37 1.12 16.23 -2.58
C ALA A 37 1.91 15.20 -3.40
N LEU A 38 1.43 14.85 -4.59
CA LEU A 38 2.15 13.95 -5.51
C LEU A 38 3.53 14.49 -5.87
N HIS A 39 3.65 15.79 -6.13
CA HIS A 39 4.93 16.42 -6.42
C HIS A 39 5.95 16.28 -5.30
N VAL A 40 5.53 16.52 -4.06
CA VAL A 40 6.41 16.39 -2.89
C VAL A 40 6.84 14.94 -2.73
N LEU A 41 5.92 13.97 -2.83
CA LEU A 41 6.22 12.54 -2.74
C LEU A 41 7.20 12.07 -3.82
N LEU A 42 6.96 12.47 -5.07
CA LEU A 42 7.82 12.14 -6.20
C LEU A 42 9.20 12.79 -6.06
N SER A 43 9.26 14.05 -5.63
CA SER A 43 10.53 14.74 -5.40
C SER A 43 11.33 14.10 -4.27
N ALA A 44 10.67 13.68 -3.18
CA ALA A 44 11.31 12.94 -2.08
C ALA A 44 11.91 11.60 -2.53
N ARG A 45 11.44 11.05 -3.66
CA ARG A 45 11.96 9.84 -4.30
C ARG A 45 12.97 10.13 -5.42
N GLY A 46 13.38 11.39 -5.59
CA GLY A 46 14.42 11.81 -6.52
C GLY A 46 13.92 12.11 -7.94
N TYR A 47 12.61 12.16 -8.18
CA TYR A 47 12.08 12.53 -9.49
C TYR A 47 12.30 14.01 -9.77
N ARG A 48 12.77 14.34 -10.98
CA ARG A 48 12.89 15.73 -11.44
C ARG A 48 11.50 16.31 -11.70
N ARG A 49 11.37 17.62 -11.54
CA ARG A 49 10.08 18.33 -11.66
C ARG A 49 9.28 18.00 -12.93
N PRO A 50 9.85 17.97 -14.16
CA PRO A 50 9.07 17.66 -15.36
C PRO A 50 8.45 16.25 -15.31
N VAL A 51 9.25 15.25 -14.93
CA VAL A 51 8.77 13.86 -14.80
C VAL A 51 7.76 13.75 -13.66
N ALA A 52 8.00 14.44 -12.54
CA ALA A 52 7.05 14.45 -11.43
C ALA A 52 5.70 15.07 -11.85
N THR A 53 5.69 16.07 -12.72
CA THR A 53 4.46 16.69 -13.25
C THR A 53 3.71 15.69 -14.12
N GLU A 54 4.39 15.03 -15.06
CA GLU A 54 3.77 14.04 -15.93
C GLU A 54 3.15 12.88 -15.14
N VAL A 55 3.86 12.38 -14.13
CA VAL A 55 3.37 11.31 -13.26
C VAL A 55 2.18 11.80 -12.43
N ALA A 56 2.25 12.98 -11.83
CA ALA A 56 1.14 13.53 -11.06
C ALA A 56 -0.12 13.70 -11.92
N ASP A 57 0.03 14.25 -13.13
CA ASP A 57 -1.07 14.44 -14.07
C ASP A 57 -1.70 13.11 -14.50
N LEU A 58 -0.90 12.06 -14.68
CA LEU A 58 -1.39 10.71 -14.98
C LEU A 58 -2.25 10.13 -13.85
N TYR A 59 -1.88 10.34 -12.58
CA TYR A 59 -2.72 9.91 -11.46
C TYR A 59 -4.00 10.72 -11.37
N LEU A 60 -3.91 12.04 -11.54
CA LEU A 60 -5.06 12.93 -11.42
C LEU A 60 -6.02 12.84 -12.61
N SER A 61 -5.58 12.42 -13.79
CA SER A 61 -6.46 12.16 -14.93
C SER A 61 -7.38 10.95 -14.70
N ARG A 62 -7.02 10.06 -13.77
CA ARG A 62 -7.80 8.87 -13.40
C ARG A 62 -8.92 9.14 -12.40
N ALA A 63 -9.00 10.36 -11.85
CA ALA A 63 -10.05 10.75 -10.91
C ALA A 63 -11.46 10.65 -11.52
N ALA A 64 -11.59 10.83 -12.85
CA ALA A 64 -12.87 10.84 -13.55
C ALA A 64 -13.19 9.53 -14.29
N SER A 65 -12.31 8.52 -14.30
CA SER A 65 -12.34 7.45 -15.30
C SER A 65 -12.55 6.03 -14.76
N VAL A 66 -13.06 5.84 -13.53
CA VAL A 66 -13.34 4.50 -12.99
C VAL A 66 -14.84 4.31 -12.86
N CYS A 67 -15.43 3.59 -13.82
CA CYS A 67 -16.87 3.40 -13.97
C CYS A 67 -17.54 2.66 -12.81
N ASP A 68 -16.79 2.03 -11.90
CA ASP A 68 -17.37 1.25 -10.81
C ASP A 68 -17.25 1.90 -9.43
N HIS A 69 -16.24 2.74 -9.16
CA HIS A 69 -16.08 3.49 -7.90
C HIS A 69 -15.28 4.77 -8.15
N PRO A 70 -15.88 5.98 -8.06
CA PRO A 70 -15.12 7.22 -8.17
C PRO A 70 -14.12 7.31 -7.02
N ARG A 71 -12.82 7.28 -7.34
CA ARG A 71 -11.77 7.46 -6.34
C ARG A 71 -11.68 8.92 -5.95
N THR A 72 -11.58 9.17 -4.65
CA THR A 72 -11.28 10.50 -4.11
C THR A 72 -9.86 10.91 -4.51
N LEU A 73 -9.60 12.22 -4.51
CA LEU A 73 -8.26 12.74 -4.78
C LEU A 73 -7.22 12.21 -3.77
N ALA A 74 -7.63 12.03 -2.51
CA ALA A 74 -6.77 11.46 -1.48
C ALA A 74 -6.37 10.01 -1.81
N GLU A 75 -7.30 9.17 -2.27
CA GLU A 75 -7.01 7.79 -2.67
C GLU A 75 -6.07 7.72 -3.88
N LEU A 76 -6.12 8.70 -4.79
CA LEU A 76 -5.17 8.78 -5.90
C LEU A 76 -3.77 9.17 -5.44
N VAL A 77 -3.66 10.08 -4.46
CA VAL A 77 -2.37 10.42 -3.86
C VAL A 77 -1.79 9.20 -3.12
N GLU A 78 -2.59 8.51 -2.32
CA GLU A 78 -2.17 7.28 -1.63
C GLU A 78 -1.76 6.18 -2.62
N GLY A 79 -2.53 5.99 -3.70
CA GLY A 79 -2.18 5.03 -4.75
C GLY A 79 -0.87 5.37 -5.45
N GLY A 80 -0.65 6.65 -5.78
CA GLY A 80 0.62 7.12 -6.33
C GLY A 80 1.79 6.94 -5.37
N ALA A 81 1.57 7.19 -4.08
CA ALA A 81 2.56 6.95 -3.04
C ALA A 81 2.93 5.45 -2.97
N THR A 82 1.94 4.54 -2.97
CA THR A 82 2.17 3.08 -2.98
C THR A 82 2.98 2.65 -4.19
N ASP A 83 2.58 3.09 -5.39
CA ASP A 83 3.22 2.69 -6.64
C ASP A 83 4.68 3.14 -6.72
N VAL A 84 4.98 4.38 -6.31
CA VAL A 84 6.35 4.91 -6.36
C VAL A 84 7.24 4.29 -5.28
N ALA A 85 6.69 4.05 -4.09
CA ALA A 85 7.48 3.59 -2.95
C ALA A 85 7.73 2.08 -2.92
N ALA A 86 6.74 1.28 -3.35
CA ALA A 86 6.78 -0.17 -3.20
C ALA A 86 6.29 -0.90 -4.45
N GLY A 87 5.12 -0.54 -4.98
CA GLY A 87 4.42 -1.30 -6.03
C GLY A 87 5.23 -1.44 -7.32
N CYS A 88 5.55 -0.33 -7.98
CA CYS A 88 6.29 -0.35 -9.24
C CYS A 88 7.71 -0.90 -9.10
N PRO A 89 8.52 -0.53 -8.08
CA PRO A 89 9.84 -1.14 -7.87
C PRO A 89 9.77 -2.66 -7.69
N ALA A 90 8.87 -3.15 -6.84
CA ALA A 90 8.71 -4.59 -6.60
C ALA A 90 8.25 -5.33 -7.87
N LEU A 91 7.29 -4.77 -8.62
CA LEU A 91 6.83 -5.37 -9.87
C LEU A 91 7.92 -5.37 -10.96
N ALA A 92 8.68 -4.28 -11.08
CA ALA A 92 9.79 -4.20 -12.02
C ALA A 92 10.87 -5.24 -11.71
N PHE A 93 11.17 -5.45 -10.42
CA PHE A 93 12.11 -6.47 -9.99
C PHE A 93 11.58 -7.89 -10.27
N ALA A 94 10.31 -8.16 -9.95
CA ALA A 94 9.66 -9.43 -10.25
C ALA A 94 9.72 -9.79 -11.74
N ARG A 95 9.45 -8.81 -12.61
CA ARG A 95 9.57 -8.97 -14.07
C ARG A 95 11.00 -9.28 -14.51
N LYS A 96 12.00 -8.61 -13.94
CA LYS A 96 13.40 -8.90 -14.25
C LYS A 96 13.80 -10.33 -13.87
N LEU A 97 13.39 -10.80 -12.70
CA LEU A 97 13.63 -12.18 -12.27
C LEU A 97 12.92 -13.18 -13.18
N SER A 98 11.67 -12.92 -13.52
CA SER A 98 10.90 -13.78 -14.44
C SER A 98 11.52 -13.85 -15.83
N ASN A 99 11.97 -12.71 -16.38
CA ASN A 99 12.66 -12.66 -17.67
C ASN A 99 14.02 -13.39 -17.66
N ALA A 100 14.62 -13.56 -16.49
CA ALA A 100 15.84 -14.36 -16.30
C ALA A 100 15.56 -15.87 -16.19
N GLY A 101 14.31 -16.32 -16.39
CA GLY A 101 13.92 -17.73 -16.36
C GLY A 101 13.58 -18.26 -14.97
N LEU A 102 13.45 -17.39 -13.96
CA LEU A 102 13.04 -17.79 -12.61
C LEU A 102 11.52 -17.82 -12.49
N THR A 103 10.99 -18.83 -11.78
CA THR A 103 9.59 -18.83 -11.35
C THR A 103 9.40 -17.79 -10.25
N VAL A 104 8.49 -16.83 -10.45
CA VAL A 104 8.23 -15.74 -9.51
C VAL A 104 6.76 -15.74 -9.12
N HIS A 105 6.48 -15.91 -7.83
CA HIS A 105 5.15 -15.71 -7.27
C HIS A 105 5.03 -14.30 -6.71
N TYR A 106 4.05 -13.55 -7.20
CA TYR A 106 3.81 -12.16 -6.82
C TYR A 106 2.47 -11.99 -6.11
N TYR A 107 2.45 -11.31 -4.96
CA TYR A 107 1.22 -10.98 -4.24
C TYR A 107 1.03 -9.46 -4.13
N VAL A 108 -0.23 -9.05 -4.02
CA VAL A 108 -0.63 -7.72 -3.56
C VAL A 108 -1.49 -7.95 -2.33
N LEU A 109 -1.01 -7.55 -1.16
CA LEU A 109 -1.78 -7.70 0.07
C LEU A 109 -2.81 -6.58 0.14
N ASP A 110 -4.07 -6.99 0.23
CA ASP A 110 -5.21 -6.11 0.41
C ASP A 110 -5.89 -6.49 1.72
N TYR A 111 -5.23 -6.14 2.82
CA TYR A 111 -5.69 -6.42 4.17
C TYR A 111 -5.74 -5.11 4.94
N VAL A 112 -6.89 -4.85 5.55
CA VAL A 112 -7.11 -3.74 6.46
C VAL A 112 -7.55 -4.36 7.77
N ASP A 113 -6.76 -4.14 8.81
CA ASP A 113 -7.07 -4.64 10.15
C ASP A 113 -8.25 -3.83 10.72
N GLU A 114 -9.38 -4.50 10.99
CA GLU A 114 -10.53 -3.88 11.63
C GLU A 114 -10.17 -3.62 13.10
N GLU A 115 -9.93 -2.34 13.45
CA GLU A 115 -9.79 -1.82 14.82
C GLU A 115 -9.13 -2.75 15.86
N VAL A 116 -7.97 -3.34 15.55
CA VAL A 116 -7.15 -3.94 16.61
C VAL A 116 -6.67 -2.85 17.55
N ASP A 117 -7.00 -3.05 18.82
CA ASP A 117 -6.71 -2.19 19.96
C ASP A 117 -5.27 -1.64 19.90
N SER A 118 -5.13 -0.34 20.16
CA SER A 118 -3.90 0.45 19.96
C SER A 118 -2.62 -0.14 20.58
N TYR A 119 -2.76 -1.08 21.51
CA TYR A 119 -1.65 -1.79 22.15
C TYR A 119 -0.76 -2.61 21.17
N PHE A 120 -1.30 -3.08 20.04
CA PHE A 120 -0.49 -3.75 19.00
C PHE A 120 -0.11 -2.84 17.85
N ARG A 121 -0.73 -1.65 17.78
CA ARG A 121 -0.32 -0.58 16.87
C ARG A 121 0.92 0.09 17.45
N THR A 122 2.09 -0.45 17.15
CA THR A 122 3.24 0.44 17.08
C THR A 122 2.99 1.37 15.89
N ASP A 123 3.34 2.66 15.98
CA ASP A 123 3.24 3.68 14.91
C ASP A 123 4.10 3.37 13.66
N SER A 124 4.27 2.09 13.34
CA SER A 124 5.27 1.53 12.45
C SER A 124 4.71 0.57 11.41
N ASP A 125 3.44 0.72 10.98
CA ASP A 125 2.76 -0.09 9.95
C ASP A 125 3.35 0.06 8.53
N HIS A 126 4.57 -0.40 8.40
CA HIS A 126 5.17 -1.00 7.24
C HIS A 126 5.19 -2.47 7.62
N ALA A 127 4.61 -3.30 6.78
CA ALA A 127 4.57 -4.74 6.94
C ALA A 127 3.48 -5.38 7.85
N PRO A 128 2.17 -5.03 7.74
CA PRO A 128 1.09 -5.79 8.42
C PRO A 128 1.09 -7.28 8.05
N GLU A 129 1.61 -7.66 6.88
CA GLU A 129 1.83 -9.06 6.51
C GLU A 129 2.75 -9.77 7.49
N THR A 130 3.68 -9.10 8.17
CA THR A 130 4.61 -9.77 9.08
C THR A 130 3.84 -10.42 10.22
N ALA A 131 2.93 -9.68 10.86
CA ALA A 131 2.10 -10.23 11.92
C ALA A 131 1.24 -11.41 11.43
N LEU A 132 0.71 -11.31 10.21
CA LEU A 132 -0.12 -12.36 9.60
C LEU A 132 0.69 -13.61 9.22
N VAL A 133 1.87 -13.43 8.61
CA VAL A 133 2.80 -14.51 8.20
C VAL A 133 3.31 -15.28 9.41
N PHE A 134 3.53 -14.59 10.54
CA PHE A 134 4.00 -15.23 11.78
C PHE A 134 2.87 -15.69 12.70
N GLY A 135 1.61 -15.61 12.27
CA GLY A 135 0.47 -16.20 12.98
C GLY A 135 0.04 -15.45 14.24
N LEU A 136 0.21 -14.13 14.29
CA LEU A 136 -0.27 -13.31 15.42
C LEU A 136 -1.77 -13.53 15.71
N PRO A 137 -2.67 -13.60 14.71
CA PRO A 137 -4.08 -13.89 14.95
C PRO A 137 -4.36 -15.25 15.62
N MET A 138 -3.51 -16.25 15.34
CA MET A 138 -3.63 -17.58 15.95
C MET A 138 -3.12 -17.60 17.39
N ARG A 139 -2.14 -16.75 17.73
CA ARG A 139 -1.60 -16.63 19.09
C ARG A 139 -2.58 -15.95 20.05
N PHE A 140 -3.39 -15.01 19.56
CA PHE A 140 -4.32 -14.23 20.37
C PHE A 140 -5.75 -14.29 19.81
N PRO A 141 -6.39 -15.47 19.75
CA PRO A 141 -7.63 -15.67 18.99
C PRO A 141 -8.83 -14.86 19.48
N GLY A 142 -8.80 -14.35 20.72
CA GLY A 142 -9.85 -13.47 21.26
C GLY A 142 -9.68 -11.99 20.92
N LYS A 143 -8.64 -11.62 20.14
CA LYS A 143 -8.34 -10.25 19.70
C LYS A 143 -8.52 -10.04 18.20
N PHE A 144 -8.85 -11.09 17.48
CA PHE A 144 -8.94 -11.11 16.02
C PHE A 144 -10.20 -11.86 15.62
N GLU A 145 -10.83 -11.40 14.54
CA GLU A 145 -12.01 -12.05 13.99
C GLU A 145 -11.64 -13.40 13.37
N GLU A 146 -12.64 -14.24 13.15
CA GLU A 146 -12.43 -15.53 12.48
C GLU A 146 -11.89 -15.36 11.05
N SER A 147 -12.31 -14.28 10.36
CA SER A 147 -11.81 -13.88 9.05
C SER A 147 -10.30 -13.61 9.08
N ASP A 148 -9.80 -12.88 10.08
CA ASP A 148 -8.38 -12.55 10.24
C ASP A 148 -7.54 -13.79 10.48
N ARG A 149 -8.03 -14.69 11.35
CA ARG A 149 -7.36 -15.97 11.64
C ARG A 149 -7.31 -16.84 10.40
N THR A 150 -8.41 -16.92 9.66
CA THR A 150 -8.48 -17.69 8.42
C THR A 150 -7.54 -17.11 7.36
N PHE A 151 -7.50 -15.79 7.22
CA PHE A 151 -6.62 -15.10 6.30
C PHE A 151 -5.13 -15.29 6.65
N SER A 152 -4.77 -15.12 7.92
CA SER A 152 -3.42 -15.39 8.43
C SER A 152 -3.00 -16.84 8.19
N LEU A 153 -3.87 -17.82 8.45
CA LEU A 153 -3.60 -19.24 8.18
C LEU A 153 -3.34 -19.50 6.69
N ASN A 154 -4.10 -18.86 5.80
CA ASN A 154 -3.88 -18.98 4.35
C ASN A 154 -2.53 -18.42 3.93
N ILE A 155 -2.13 -17.26 4.46
CA ILE A 155 -0.81 -16.65 4.20
C ILE A 155 0.32 -17.56 4.73
N MET A 156 0.21 -18.02 5.98
CA MET A 156 1.17 -18.96 6.59
C MET A 156 1.34 -20.21 5.72
N ASN A 157 0.23 -20.78 5.25
CA ASN A 157 0.25 -21.97 4.39
C ASN A 157 0.91 -21.68 3.04
N ALA A 158 0.62 -20.54 2.42
CA ALA A 158 1.26 -20.15 1.17
C ALA A 158 2.78 -19.99 1.34
N TRP A 159 3.24 -19.38 2.44
CA TRP A 159 4.66 -19.12 2.69
C TRP A 159 5.39 -20.42 3.04
N ALA A 160 4.77 -21.27 3.85
CA ALA A 160 5.31 -22.59 4.18
C ALA A 160 5.35 -23.52 2.95
N THR A 161 4.35 -23.42 2.06
CA THR A 161 4.31 -24.21 0.82
C THR A 161 5.43 -23.76 -0.12
N PHE A 162 5.58 -22.45 -0.32
CA PHE A 162 6.67 -21.88 -1.13
C PHE A 162 8.04 -22.29 -0.58
N ALA A 163 8.25 -22.23 0.74
CA ALA A 163 9.51 -22.66 1.35
C ALA A 163 9.80 -24.15 1.14
N LYS A 164 8.77 -25.00 1.09
CA LYS A 164 8.91 -26.46 0.91
C LYS A 164 9.03 -26.88 -0.55
N ARG A 165 8.42 -26.15 -1.48
CA ARG A 165 8.18 -26.61 -2.86
C ARG A 165 8.60 -25.64 -3.97
N GLY A 166 8.99 -24.41 -3.63
CA GLY A 166 9.13 -23.31 -4.58
C GLY A 166 7.77 -22.80 -5.07
#